data_AF-A0A3D0WU22-F1
#
_entry.id   AF-A0A3D0WU22-F1
#
_cell.length_a   1.000
_cell.length_b   1.000
_cell.length_c   1.000
_cell.angle_alpha   90.00
_cell.angle_beta   90.00
_cell.angle_gamma   90.00
#
_symmetry.space_group_name_H-M   'P 1'
#
loop_
_entity.id
_entity.type
_entity.pdbx_description
1 polymer ?
#
loop_
_entity_poly.entity_id
_entity_poly.type
_entity_poly.pdbx_seq_one_letter_code
_entity_poly.pdbx_strand_id
1 'polypeptide(L)' 'MAEEIIIPEGISKAEKYETLILQLKPLVESETDVIANMANISAALKEIFRFFWVGFYIVRDEQLVLGPFQG' A
#
# COMPACT_ATOMS: atom_id res chain seq x y z
N MET A 1 5.12 8.23 -12.50
CA MET A 1 6.29 8.40 -11.62
C MET A 1 5.82 8.03 -10.23
N ALA A 2 6.46 7.09 -9.55
CA ALA A 2 6.12 6.82 -8.15
C ALA A 2 6.48 8.07 -7.36
N GLU A 3 5.49 8.75 -6.78
CA GLU A 3 5.75 9.79 -5.80
C GLU A 3 6.50 9.14 -4.62
N GLU A 4 7.59 9.77 -4.18
CA GLU A 4 8.32 9.31 -3.00
C GLU A 4 7.39 9.36 -1.79
N ILE A 5 7.26 8.23 -1.09
CA ILE A 5 6.47 8.17 0.12
C ILE A 5 7.25 8.87 1.23
N ILE A 6 6.70 9.97 1.71
CA ILE A 6 7.25 10.72 2.82
C ILE A 6 6.97 9.92 4.11
N ILE A 7 8.04 9.56 4.81
CA ILE A 7 7.99 8.84 6.08
C ILE A 7 8.47 9.80 7.18
N PRO A 8 7.57 10.41 7.96
CA PRO A 8 7.99 11.22 9.11
C PRO A 8 8.63 10.34 10.17
N GLU A 9 9.76 10.77 10.71
CA GLU A 9 10.40 10.12 11.85
C GLU A 9 9.79 10.60 13.18
N GLY A 10 9.82 9.75 14.20
CA GLY A 10 9.39 10.12 15.56
C GLY A 10 7.87 10.25 15.78
N ILE A 11 7.04 9.96 14.78
CA ILE A 11 5.58 10.03 14.89
C ILE A 11 4.95 8.72 15.39
N SER A 12 3.78 8.84 16.01
CA SER A 12 2.98 7.73 16.52
C SER A 12 2.44 6.84 15.39
N LYS A 13 2.00 5.62 15.74
CA LYS A 13 1.38 4.69 14.78
C LYS A 13 0.13 5.28 14.12
N ALA A 14 -0.65 6.08 14.85
CA ALA A 14 -1.86 6.73 14.32
C ALA A 14 -1.48 7.76 13.25
N GLU A 15 -0.52 8.65 13.55
CA GLU A 15 -0.02 9.66 12.62
C GLU A 15 0.60 9.03 11.36
N LYS A 16 1.24 7.85 11.48
CA LYS A 16 1.74 7.09 10.31
C LYS A 16 0.60 6.70 9.37
N TYR A 17 -0.51 6.19 9.91
CA TYR A 17 -1.67 5.85 9.07
C TYR A 17 -2.31 7.08 8.44
N GLU A 18 -2.44 8.18 9.18
CA GLU A 18 -2.97 9.44 8.64
C GLU A 18 -2.11 9.95 7.47
N THR A 19 -0.80 9.96 7.66
CA THR A 19 0.19 10.35 6.64
C THR A 19 0.12 9.44 5.41
N LEU A 20 -0.05 8.13 5.63
CA LEU A 20 -0.16 7.14 4.57
C LEU A 20 -1.44 7.32 3.74
N ILE A 21 -2.58 7.55 4.40
CA ILE A 21 -3.88 7.76 3.72
C ILE A 21 -3.84 8.99 2.83
N LEU A 22 -3.25 10.10 3.32
CA LEU A 22 -3.12 11.34 2.55
C LEU A 22 -2.31 11.16 1.26
N GLN A 23 -1.29 10.31 1.30
CA GLN A 23 -0.43 10.03 0.14
C GLN A 23 -1.05 8.98 -0.82
N LEU A 24 -1.67 7.92 -0.28
CA LEU A 24 -2.25 6.86 -1.10
C LEU A 24 -3.55 7.26 -1.80
N LYS A 25 -4.38 8.11 -1.17
CA LYS A 25 -5.68 8.48 -1.72
C LYS A 25 -5.61 9.07 -3.14
N PRO A 26 -4.82 10.13 -3.42
CA PRO A 26 -4.73 10.68 -4.77
C PRO A 26 -4.09 9.71 -5.77
N LEU A 27 -3.14 8.88 -5.32
CA LEU A 27 -2.52 7.84 -6.16
C LEU A 27 -3.54 6.80 -6.61
N VAL A 28 -4.41 6.35 -5.70
CA VAL A 28 -5.47 5.38 -5.99
C VAL A 28 -6.60 6.01 -6.79
N GLU A 29 -6.96 7.26 -6.53
CA GLU A 29 -8.02 7.96 -7.29
C GLU A 29 -7.63 8.27 -8.73
N SER A 30 -6.33 8.43 -9.02
CA SER A 30 -5.82 8.72 -10.36
C SER A 30 -5.46 7.47 -11.19
N GLU A 31 -5.30 6.32 -10.54
CA GLU A 31 -4.98 5.04 -11.19
C GLU A 31 -6.22 4.13 -11.27
N THR A 32 -6.54 3.69 -12.48
CA THR A 32 -7.70 2.83 -12.75
C THR A 32 -7.37 1.34 -12.72
N ASP A 33 -6.09 0.99 -12.89
CA ASP A 33 -5.63 -0.39 -12.82
C ASP A 33 -5.59 -0.86 -11.35
N VAL A 34 -6.43 -1.84 -11.05
CA VAL A 34 -6.57 -2.39 -9.69
C VAL A 34 -5.29 -3.11 -9.23
N ILE A 35 -4.55 -3.75 -10.15
CA ILE A 35 -3.27 -4.39 -9.83
C ILE A 35 -2.22 -3.33 -9.47
N ALA A 36 -2.15 -2.24 -10.25
CA ALA A 36 -1.25 -1.11 -9.96
C ALA A 36 -1.56 -0.49 -8.59
N ASN A 37 -2.84 -0.29 -8.27
CA ASN A 37 -3.27 0.18 -6.96
C ASN A 37 -2.85 -0.76 -5.82
N MET A 38 -3.11 -2.06 -5.95
CA MET A 38 -2.68 -3.04 -4.95
C MET A 38 -1.15 -3.05 -4.78
N ALA A 39 -0.39 -2.96 -5.87
CA ALA A 39 1.07 -2.90 -5.83
C ALA A 39 1.54 -1.65 -5.07
N ASN A 40 1.04 -0.47 -5.41
CA ASN A 40 1.38 0.80 -4.76
C ASN A 40 1.04 0.80 -3.26
N ILE A 41 -0.15 0.32 -2.89
CA ILE A 41 -0.58 0.23 -1.48
C ILE A 41 0.34 -0.73 -0.70
N SER A 42 0.68 -1.89 -1.26
CA SER A 42 1.57 -2.85 -0.61
C SER A 42 2.98 -2.29 -0.39
N ALA A 43 3.53 -1.58 -1.38
CA ALA A 43 4.83 -0.88 -1.30
C ALA A 43 4.81 0.18 -0.19
N ALA A 44 3.76 0.98 -0.15
CA ALA A 44 3.62 2.05 0.82
C ALA A 44 3.56 1.56 2.27
N LEU A 45 2.78 0.50 2.51
CA LEU A 45 2.67 -0.13 3.82
C LEU A 45 3.99 -0.80 4.24
N LYS A 46 4.70 -1.47 3.32
CA LYS A 46 6.01 -2.09 3.60
C LYS A 46 7.03 -1.02 3.97
N GLU A 47 7.06 0.08 3.24
CA GLU A 47 8.04 1.14 3.40
C GLU A 47 7.87 1.87 4.75
N ILE A 48 6.64 2.22 5.12
CA ILE A 48 6.37 2.99 6.35
C ILE A 48 6.45 2.15 7.64
N PHE A 49 6.10 0.85 7.57
CA PHE A 49 6.02 -0.02 8.75
C PHE A 49 7.12 -1.09 8.82
N ARG A 50 7.88 -1.32 7.74
CA ARG A 50 8.93 -2.35 7.65
C ARG A 50 8.45 -3.74 8.03
N PHE A 51 7.18 -4.05 7.76
CA PHE A 51 6.62 -5.37 8.02
C PHE A 51 7.37 -6.44 7.22
N PHE A 52 7.42 -7.67 7.72
CA PHE A 52 8.03 -8.76 6.98
C PHE A 52 7.27 -9.05 5.68
N TRP A 53 5.94 -8.99 5.70
CA TRP A 53 5.13 -9.24 4.51
C TRP A 53 3.88 -8.36 4.52
N VAL A 54 3.55 -7.78 3.37
CA VAL A 54 2.31 -7.01 3.14
C VAL A 54 1.80 -7.31 1.74
N GLY A 55 0.51 -7.60 1.58
CA GLY A 55 -0.03 -7.85 0.26
C GLY A 55 -1.51 -8.19 0.28
N PHE A 56 -1.99 -8.60 -0.88
CA PHE A 56 -3.39 -8.90 -1.11
C PHE A 56 -3.57 -10.37 -1.53
N TYR A 57 -4.75 -10.90 -1.21
CA TYR A 57 -5.30 -12.07 -1.88
C TYR A 57 -6.56 -11.64 -2.63
N ILE A 58 -6.72 -12.13 -3.85
CA ILE A 58 -7.83 -11.82 -4.75
C ILE A 58 -8.69 -13.08 -4.86
N VAL A 59 -10.00 -12.93 -4.66
CA VAL A 59 -10.94 -14.04 -4.86
C VAL A 59 -11.05 -14.33 -6.37
N ARG A 60 -10.76 -15.57 -6.77
CA ARG A 60 -10.98 -16.09 -8.13
C ARG A 60 -11.46 -17.53 -8.03
N ASP A 61 -12.56 -17.86 -8.72
CA ASP A 61 -13.12 -19.21 -8.75
C ASP A 61 -13.27 -19.84 -7.34
N GLU A 62 -13.83 -19.07 -6.40
CA GLU A 62 -14.01 -19.45 -4.99
C GLU A 62 -12.71 -19.71 -4.19
N GLN A 63 -11.56 -19.29 -4.72
CA GLN A 63 -10.25 -19.44 -4.09
C GLN A 63 -9.56 -18.09 -3.86
N LEU A 64 -8.67 -18.06 -2.87
CA LEU A 64 -7.77 -16.92 -2.64
C LEU A 64 -6.50 -17.09 -3.46
N VAL A 65 -6.34 -16.28 -4.50
CA VAL A 65 -5.15 -16.22 -5.34
C VAL A 65 -4.26 -15.08 -4.88
N LEU A 66 -2.95 -15.32 -4.81
CA LEU A 66 -1.97 -14.31 -4.42
C LEU A 66 -2.03 -13.11 -5.38
N GLY A 67 -2.28 -11.93 -4.83
CA GLY A 67 -2.19 -10.65 -5.53
C GLY A 67 -0.84 -9.97 -5.30
N PRO A 68 -0.70 -8.68 -5.68
CA PRO A 68 0.50 -7.91 -5.40
C PRO A 68 0.85 -7.91 -3.92
N PHE A 69 2.14 -8.07 -3.63
CA PHE A 69 2.68 -8.13 -2.29
C PHE A 69 4.12 -7.62 -2.24
N GLN A 70 4.59 -7.35 -1.02
CA GLN A 70 5.95 -6.97 -0.65
C GLN A 70 6.38 -7.84 0.52
N GLY A 71 7.37 -8.70 0.31
CA GLY A 71 7.93 -9.64 1.30
C GLY A 71 9.42 -9.43 1.41
#